data_AF-A0A061EXN7-F1
#
_entry.id   AF-A0A061EXN7-F1
#
_cell.length_a   1.000
_cell.length_b   1.000
_cell.length_c   1.000
_cell.angle_alpha   90.00
_cell.angle_beta   90.00
_cell.angle_gamma   90.00
#
_symmetry.space_group_name_H-M   'P 1'
#
loop_
_entity.id
_entity.type
_entity.pdbx_description
1 polymer ?
#
loop_
_entity_poly.entity_id
_entity_poly.type
_entity_poly.pdbx_seq_one_letter_code
_entity_poly.pdbx_strand_id
1 'polypeptide(L)' 'MNWESPFEQEVEKMEEFVRGLASVKGLTLRAQDIAEAALYLASDESKYVSGHNLGVDGGVTTSRNCDGL' A
#
# COMPACT_ATOMS: atom_id res chain seq x y z
N MET A 1 -18.59 10.03 -13.30
CA MET A 1 -17.17 10.07 -12.88
C MET A 1 -16.38 9.44 -14.01
N ASN A 2 -15.54 10.22 -14.68
CA ASN A 2 -14.66 9.70 -15.72
C ASN A 2 -13.38 9.28 -15.00
N TRP A 3 -13.21 7.98 -14.78
CA TRP A 3 -11.99 7.41 -14.23
C TRP A 3 -11.04 7.16 -15.41
N GLU A 4 -10.05 8.03 -15.57
CA GLU A 4 -8.96 7.80 -16.50
C GLU A 4 -7.83 7.07 -15.78
N SER A 5 -7.22 6.09 -16.46
CA SER A 5 -6.06 5.38 -15.91
C SER A 5 -4.91 6.36 -15.74
N PRO A 6 -4.18 6.33 -14.60
CA PRO A 6 -2.97 7.11 -14.45
C PRO A 6 -1.97 6.79 -15.56
N PHE A 7 -1.23 7.80 -16.03
CA PHE A 7 -0.08 7.59 -16.90
C PHE A 7 1.02 6.83 -16.15
N GLU A 8 1.73 5.92 -16.83
CA GLU A 8 2.76 5.07 -16.24
C GLU A 8 3.86 5.86 -15.50
N GLN A 9 4.24 7.03 -16.01
CA GLN A 9 5.24 7.91 -15.40
C GLN A 9 4.81 8.44 -14.02
N GLU A 10 3.52 8.75 -13.85
CA GLU A 10 2.99 9.18 -12.55
C GLU A 10 2.96 8.03 -11.55
N VAL A 11 2.65 6.80 -12.02
CA VAL A 11 2.69 5.59 -11.20
C VAL A 11 4.12 5.30 -10.75
N GLU A 12 5.09 5.32 -11.66
CA GLU A 12 6.49 5.09 -11.36
C GLU A 12 7.03 6.09 -10.33
N LYS A 13 6.74 7.39 -10.53
CA LYS A 13 7.15 8.43 -9.58
C LYS A 13 6.57 8.23 -8.18
N MET A 14 5.30 7.82 -8.10
CA MET A 14 4.64 7.52 -6.83
C MET A 14 5.24 6.28 -6.16
N GLU A 15 5.51 5.22 -6.93
CA GLU A 15 6.15 4.01 -6.45
C GLU A 15 7.55 4.27 -5.91
N GLU A 16 8.36 5.09 -6.59
CA GLU A 16 9.68 5.50 -6.11
C GLU A 16 9.60 6.29 -4.81
N PHE A 17 8.64 7.21 -4.72
CA PHE A 17 8.39 7.99 -3.50
C PHE A 17 8.05 7.07 -2.33
N VAL A 18 7.06 6.18 -2.51
CA VAL A 18 6.65 5.21 -1.48
C VAL A 18 7.81 4.27 -1.12
N ARG A 19 8.59 3.79 -2.09
CA ARG A 19 9.77 2.94 -1.84
C ARG A 19 10.84 3.67 -1.02
N GLY A 20 11.03 4.97 -1.24
CA GLY A 20 11.92 5.81 -0.43
C GLY A 20 11.40 6.02 1.00
N LEU A 21 10.08 5.92 1.19
CA LEU A 21 9.44 6.03 2.49
C LEU A 21 9.37 4.71 3.26
N ALA A 22 9.21 3.59 2.56
CA ALA A 22 9.01 2.27 3.13
C ALA A 22 10.20 1.82 4.00
N SER A 23 9.88 1.14 5.10
CA SER A 23 10.87 0.49 5.95
C SER A 23 11.36 -0.83 5.34
N VAL A 24 10.52 -1.46 4.53
CA VAL A 24 10.83 -2.67 3.77
C VAL A 24 11.67 -2.31 2.55
N LYS A 25 12.90 -2.83 2.47
CA LYS A 25 13.84 -2.50 1.38
C LYS A 25 13.74 -3.50 0.22
N GLY A 26 13.92 -2.99 -1.00
CA GLY A 26 14.05 -3.80 -2.22
C GLY A 26 12.75 -4.28 -2.85
N LEU A 27 11.60 -3.97 -2.23
CA LEU A 27 10.28 -4.24 -2.79
C LEU A 27 9.63 -2.91 -3.19
N THR A 28 8.93 -2.93 -4.32
CA THR A 28 8.06 -1.82 -4.75
C THR A 28 6.63 -2.25 -4.48
N LEU A 29 5.89 -1.47 -3.69
CA LEU A 29 4.47 -1.69 -3.48
C LEU A 29 3.72 -1.47 -4.81
N ARG A 30 2.98 -2.48 -5.26
CA ARG A 30 2.17 -2.46 -6.48
C ARG A 30 0.68 -2.52 -6.14
N ALA A 31 -0.16 -2.17 -7.12
CA ALA A 31 -1.60 -2.36 -7.01
C ALA A 31 -2.00 -3.81 -6.69
N GLN A 32 -1.22 -4.79 -7.17
CA GLN A 32 -1.45 -6.20 -6.90
C GLN A 32 -1.29 -6.55 -5.41
N ASP A 33 -0.36 -5.93 -4.68
CA ASP A 33 -0.18 -6.19 -3.26
C ASP A 33 -1.41 -5.77 -2.43
N ILE A 34 -2.06 -4.67 -2.84
CA ILE A 34 -3.34 -4.23 -2.26
C ILE A 34 -4.46 -5.22 -2.60
N ALA A 35 -4.50 -5.71 -3.84
CA ALA A 35 -5.50 -6.68 -4.27
C ALA A 35 -5.37 -8.00 -3.50
N GLU A 36 -4.15 -8.49 -3.27
CA GLU A 36 -3.89 -9.69 -2.46
C GLU A 36 -4.28 -9.48 -0.99
N ALA A 37 -4.00 -8.31 -0.41
CA ALA A 37 -4.44 -8.00 0.96
C ALA A 37 -5.97 -7.94 1.07
N ALA A 38 -6.65 -7.38 0.07
CA ALA A 38 -8.11 -7.39 0.00
C ALA A 38 -8.66 -8.82 -0.17
N LEU A 39 -8.00 -9.65 -1.00
CA LEU A 39 -8.36 -11.05 -1.17
C LEU A 39 -8.21 -11.84 0.14
N TYR A 40 -7.12 -11.61 0.89
CA TYR A 40 -6.93 -12.18 2.22
C TYR A 40 -8.08 -11.81 3.17
N LEU A 41 -8.45 -10.52 3.24
CA LEU A 41 -9.57 -10.05 4.08
C LEU A 41 -10.94 -10.59 3.65
N ALA A 42 -11.10 -10.95 2.37
CA ALA A 42 -12.33 -11.56 1.86
C ALA A 42 -12.36 -13.09 2.05
N SER A 43 -11.23 -13.71 2.38
CA SER A 43 -11.08 -15.17 2.48
C SER A 43 -11.36 -15.71 3.88
N ASP A 44 -11.57 -17.02 3.98
CA ASP A 44 -11.74 -17.73 5.26
C ASP A 44 -10.50 -17.64 6.18
N GLU A 45 -9.32 -17.32 5.63
CA GLU A 45 -8.09 -17.12 6.40
C GLU A 45 -8.16 -15.92 7.35
N SER A 46 -9.09 -15.00 7.12
CA SER A 46 -9.33 -13.83 7.96
C SER A 46 -10.72 -13.82 8.61
N LYS A 47 -11.41 -14.97 8.68
CA LYS A 47 -12.82 -15.10 9.14
C LYS A 47 -13.19 -14.49 10.51
N TYR A 48 -12.21 -14.17 11.35
CA TYR A 48 -12.41 -13.55 12.66
C TYR A 48 -11.75 -12.17 12.79
N VAL A 49 -11.21 -11.64 11.69
CA VAL A 49 -10.63 -10.30 11.60
C VAL A 49 -11.73 -9.33 11.18
N SER A 50 -12.12 -8.43 12.10
CA SER A 50 -13.12 -7.41 11.83
C SER A 50 -12.76 -6.12 12.57
N GLY A 51 -13.17 -4.98 12.02
CA GLY A 51 -12.89 -3.66 12.59
C GLY A 51 -11.40 -3.25 12.58
N HIS A 52 -10.56 -3.95 11.83
CA HIS A 52 -9.13 -3.68 11.74
C HIS A 52 -8.77 -2.95 10.45
N ASN A 53 -7.93 -1.92 10.53
CA ASN A 53 -7.36 -1.27 9.35
C ASN A 53 -6.03 -1.95 8.98
N LEU A 54 -6.05 -2.80 7.96
CA LEU A 54 -4.85 -3.48 7.47
C LEU A 54 -4.02 -2.52 6.60
N GLY A 55 -3.01 -1.88 7.21
CA GLY A 55 -2.08 -1.01 6.49
C GLY A 55 -1.14 -1.81 5.59
N VAL A 56 -1.14 -1.49 4.29
CA VAL A 56 -0.25 -2.10 3.28
C VAL A 56 0.55 -1.00 2.60
N ASP A 57 1.54 -0.46 3.31
CA ASP A 57 2.28 0.73 2.91
C ASP A 57 3.80 0.61 3.11
N GLY A 58 4.29 -0.60 3.40
CA GLY A 58 5.70 -0.83 3.71
C GLY A 58 6.14 -0.31 5.09
N GLY A 59 5.19 -0.08 6.02
CA GLY A 59 5.46 0.36 7.39
C GLY A 59 5.59 1.87 7.55
N VAL A 60 5.11 2.65 6.57
CA VAL A 60 5.19 4.12 6.59
C VAL A 60 4.35 4.69 7.73
N THR A 61 3.12 4.20 7.89
CA THR A 61 2.18 4.66 8.93
C THR A 61 2.71 4.48 10.35
N THR A 62 3.55 3.47 10.60
CA THR A 62 4.01 3.13 11.96
C THR A 62 5.43 3.58 12.27
N SER A 63 6.30 3.69 11.27
CA SER A 63 7.74 3.88 11.48
C SER A 63 8.22 5.30 11.21
N ARG A 64 7.37 6.14 10.61
CA ARG A 64 7.69 7.56 10.38
C ARG A 64 6.81 8.43 11.27
N ASN A 65 7.45 9.17 12.15
CA ASN A 65 6.88 10.40 12.65
C ASN A 65 6.96 11.40 11.49
N CYS A 66 5.85 11.66 10.81
CA CYS A 66 5.75 12.64 9.72
C CYS A 66 5.86 14.10 10.19
N ASP A 67 6.51 14.34 11.33
CA ASP A 67 6.68 15.64 11.99
C ASP A 67 7.57 16.64 11.21
N GLY A 68 7.91 16.36 9.95
CA GLY A 68 8.83 17.20 9.16
C GLY A 68 8.81 16.99 7.64
N LEU A 69 7.70 16.50 7.08
CA LEU A 69 7.42 16.61 5.64
C LEU A 69 6.68 17.93 5.34
#